data_AF-A0A2P6WAY0-F1
#
_entry.id   AF-A0A2P6WAY0-F1
#
_cell.length_a   1.000
_cell.length_b   1.000
_cell.length_c   1.000
_cell.angle_alpha   90.00
_cell.angle_beta   90.00
_cell.angle_gamma   90.00
#
_symmetry.space_group_name_H-M   'P 1'
#
loop_
_entity.id
_entity.type
_entity.pdbx_description
1 polymer ?
#
loop_
_entity_poly.entity_id
_entity_poly.type
_entity_poly.pdbx_seq_one_letter_code
_entity_poly.pdbx_strand_id
1 'polypeptide(L)'
;MASIILPNQLFPEPVKEDKKYLVEHSRYFTDFKFHRKKLILHRASMKAYNQETDAEYLEYDEDIARIFKKEDEIRMYDPVDHKVRNQIEGLAEKHDTELEFLKNPGFMASMEFNEEYFQSHEYFQLNYYKQMRKKFNVLVDEEGKPEGGKWSFDPENRKKMPEDMEKPEIPQFSSENVEEARKYVEENFPENPGKLEDFFWPVTREQALENLNDFLENRLEKFGDYQD
;
A
#
# COMPACT_ATOMS: atom_id res chain seq x y z
N MET A 1 -6.10 -17.47 -18.28
CA MET A 1 -6.58 -16.69 -17.12
C MET A 1 -5.77 -15.41 -17.01
N ALA A 2 -6.41 -14.34 -16.55
CA ALA A 2 -5.78 -13.03 -16.43
C ALA A 2 -5.75 -12.55 -14.98
N SER A 3 -4.83 -11.63 -14.67
CA SER A 3 -4.84 -10.90 -13.41
C SER A 3 -4.85 -9.39 -13.58
N ILE A 4 -5.50 -8.72 -12.63
CA ILE A 4 -5.51 -7.25 -12.52
C ILE A 4 -4.67 -6.86 -11.31
N ILE A 5 -3.75 -5.91 -11.51
CA ILE A 5 -2.87 -5.34 -10.49
C ILE A 5 -3.20 -3.85 -10.38
N LEU A 6 -3.55 -3.41 -9.17
CA LEU A 6 -3.92 -2.03 -8.86
C LEU A 6 -2.74 -1.21 -8.30
N PRO A 7 -2.83 0.13 -8.24
CA PRO A 7 -1.75 1.00 -7.79
C PRO A 7 -1.27 0.76 -6.34
N ASN A 8 -2.11 0.15 -5.51
CA ASN A 8 -1.81 -0.22 -4.12
C ASN A 8 -1.46 -1.71 -3.94
N GLN A 9 -1.23 -2.44 -5.04
CA GLN A 9 -1.00 -3.89 -5.05
C GLN A 9 0.31 -4.28 -5.73
N LEU A 10 1.30 -3.39 -5.72
CA LEU A 10 2.65 -3.62 -6.27
C LEU A 10 3.47 -4.55 -5.35
N PHE A 11 2.93 -5.73 -5.08
CA PHE A 11 3.52 -6.71 -4.18
C PHE A 11 4.67 -7.46 -4.86
N PRO A 12 5.65 -7.98 -4.08
CA PRO A 12 6.75 -8.76 -4.63
C PRO A 12 6.27 -10.05 -5.33
N GLU A 13 5.17 -10.62 -4.84
CA GLU A 13 4.49 -11.74 -5.47
C GLU A 13 3.14 -11.27 -6.03
N PRO A 14 3.08 -10.83 -7.31
CA PRO A 14 1.81 -10.59 -7.98
C PRO A 14 1.02 -11.89 -8.12
N VAL A 15 -0.27 -11.76 -8.41
CA VAL A 15 -1.11 -12.91 -8.78
C VAL A 15 -0.51 -13.59 -10.02
N LYS A 16 -0.22 -14.89 -9.90
CA LYS A 16 0.54 -15.68 -10.88
C LYS A 16 -0.39 -16.18 -12.00
N GLU A 17 -0.74 -15.29 -12.92
CA GLU A 17 -1.50 -15.60 -14.14
C GLU A 17 -0.69 -15.28 -15.40
N ASP A 18 -1.04 -15.94 -16.51
CA ASP A 18 -0.35 -15.81 -17.80
C ASP A 18 -0.45 -14.40 -18.37
N LYS A 19 -1.63 -13.78 -18.28
CA LYS A 19 -1.87 -12.40 -18.69
C LYS A 19 -2.00 -11.52 -17.46
N LYS A 20 -1.32 -10.37 -17.47
CA LYS A 20 -1.36 -9.41 -16.37
C LYS A 20 -1.75 -8.05 -16.91
N TYR A 21 -2.60 -7.36 -16.18
CA TYR A 21 -3.02 -5.99 -16.45
C TYR A 21 -2.60 -5.12 -15.28
N LEU A 22 -1.76 -4.12 -15.52
CA LEU A 22 -1.41 -3.13 -14.51
C LEU A 22 -2.21 -1.87 -14.78
N VAL A 23 -3.16 -1.57 -13.90
CA VAL A 23 -4.21 -0.58 -14.17
C VAL A 23 -4.10 0.61 -13.23
N GLU A 24 -3.94 1.80 -13.79
CA GLU A 24 -4.01 3.07 -13.05
C GLU A 24 -5.45 3.40 -12.67
N HIS A 25 -6.09 2.57 -11.85
CA HIS A 25 -7.51 2.69 -11.59
C HIS A 25 -7.89 4.11 -11.12
N SER A 26 -8.86 4.75 -11.80
CA SER A 26 -9.20 6.17 -11.64
C SER A 26 -9.46 6.61 -10.18
N ARG A 27 -10.03 5.72 -9.36
CA ARG A 27 -10.13 5.86 -7.89
C ARG A 27 -8.87 6.41 -7.20
N TYR A 28 -7.68 6.06 -7.67
CA TYR A 28 -6.41 6.48 -7.06
C TYR A 28 -5.83 7.78 -7.65
N PHE A 29 -6.40 8.28 -8.76
CA PHE A 29 -5.91 9.44 -9.52
C PHE A 29 -6.89 10.62 -9.53
N THR A 30 -8.20 10.38 -9.60
CA THR A 30 -9.19 11.42 -9.93
C THR A 30 -10.35 11.56 -8.94
N ASP A 31 -10.58 10.60 -8.03
CA ASP A 31 -11.68 10.68 -7.05
C ASP A 31 -11.58 11.92 -6.14
N PHE A 32 -10.37 12.44 -5.95
CA PHE A 32 -10.09 13.68 -5.27
C PHE A 32 -8.97 14.44 -5.98
N LYS A 33 -8.82 15.73 -5.65
CA LYS A 33 -7.61 16.47 -5.97
C LYS A 33 -6.45 16.00 -5.08
N PHE A 34 -5.91 14.82 -5.38
CA PHE A 34 -4.79 14.25 -4.64
C PHE A 34 -3.55 15.13 -4.75
N HIS A 35 -2.73 15.14 -3.70
CA HIS A 35 -1.45 15.85 -3.71
C HIS A 35 -0.58 15.35 -4.88
N ARG A 36 0.04 16.27 -5.64
CA ARG A 36 0.83 15.92 -6.83
C ARG A 36 1.93 14.90 -6.57
N LYS A 37 2.68 15.02 -5.46
CA LYS A 37 3.62 13.98 -4.98
C LYS A 37 3.02 12.57 -4.79
N LYS A 38 1.75 12.44 -4.36
CA LYS A 38 1.08 11.13 -4.28
C LYS A 38 0.88 10.53 -5.68
N LEU A 39 0.51 11.36 -6.65
CA LEU A 39 0.34 10.93 -8.04
C LEU A 39 1.68 10.56 -8.68
N ILE A 40 2.75 11.32 -8.37
CA ILE A 40 4.12 10.93 -8.77
C ILE A 40 4.46 9.56 -8.20
N LEU A 41 4.20 9.33 -6.91
CA LEU A 41 4.48 8.04 -6.27
C LEU A 41 3.72 6.90 -6.96
N HIS A 42 2.42 7.04 -7.22
CA HIS A 42 1.65 6.02 -7.94
C HIS A 42 2.20 5.77 -9.35
N ARG A 43 2.34 6.80 -10.17
CA ARG A 43 2.81 6.67 -11.56
C ARG A 43 4.22 6.06 -11.61
N ALA A 44 5.16 6.64 -10.87
CA ALA A 44 6.56 6.20 -10.89
C ALA A 44 6.72 4.77 -10.38
N SER A 45 6.04 4.39 -9.29
CA SER A 45 6.13 3.03 -8.75
C SER A 45 5.46 2.01 -9.68
N MET A 46 4.34 2.35 -10.31
CA MET A 46 3.70 1.47 -11.28
C MET A 46 4.55 1.30 -12.55
N LYS A 47 5.17 2.37 -13.08
CA LYS A 47 6.08 2.27 -14.23
C LYS A 47 7.31 1.42 -13.90
N ALA A 48 7.91 1.62 -12.72
CA ALA A 48 9.01 0.80 -12.25
C ALA A 48 8.60 -0.68 -12.10
N TYR A 49 7.45 -0.93 -11.49
CA TYR A 49 6.93 -2.28 -11.33
C TYR A 49 6.66 -2.97 -12.67
N ASN A 50 6.14 -2.23 -13.66
CA ASN A 50 5.85 -2.81 -14.97
C ASN A 50 7.10 -3.26 -15.74
N GLN A 51 8.25 -2.63 -15.48
CA GLN A 51 9.54 -3.04 -16.06
C GLN A 51 9.94 -4.45 -15.60
N GLU A 52 9.43 -4.91 -14.46
CA GLU A 52 9.72 -6.23 -13.88
C GLU A 52 8.61 -7.26 -14.16
N THR A 53 7.36 -6.82 -14.39
CA THR A 53 6.21 -7.73 -14.50
C THR A 53 5.69 -8.01 -15.90
N ASP A 54 6.09 -7.19 -16.90
CA ASP A 54 5.63 -7.27 -18.30
C ASP A 54 4.10 -7.33 -18.43
N ALA A 55 3.39 -6.46 -17.70
CA ALA A 55 1.93 -6.41 -17.73
C ALA A 55 1.45 -5.46 -18.85
N GLU A 56 0.26 -5.73 -19.40
CA GLU A 56 -0.45 -4.76 -20.24
C GLU A 56 -0.82 -3.56 -19.36
N TYR A 57 -0.20 -2.42 -19.63
CA TYR A 57 -0.40 -1.20 -18.86
C TYR A 57 -1.66 -0.46 -19.32
N LEU A 58 -2.52 -0.07 -18.37
CA LEU A 58 -3.68 0.78 -18.60
C LEU A 58 -3.53 2.07 -17.81
N GLU A 59 -3.58 3.21 -18.50
CA GLU A 59 -3.58 4.54 -17.88
C GLU A 59 -4.93 4.91 -17.25
N TYR A 60 -4.96 5.96 -16.43
CA TYR A 60 -6.13 6.29 -15.58
C TYR A 60 -7.39 6.70 -16.34
N ASP A 61 -7.24 7.14 -17.59
CA ASP A 61 -8.32 7.57 -18.48
C ASP A 61 -8.78 6.47 -19.44
N GLU A 62 -8.15 5.29 -19.41
CA GLU A 62 -8.53 4.15 -20.23
C GLU A 62 -9.71 3.34 -19.65
N ASP A 63 -10.56 2.81 -20.53
CA ASP A 63 -11.72 2.00 -20.13
C ASP A 63 -11.29 0.60 -19.64
N ILE A 64 -11.26 0.41 -18.31
CA ILE A 64 -10.98 -0.88 -17.66
C ILE A 64 -11.93 -1.99 -18.13
N ALA A 65 -13.15 -1.67 -18.59
CA ALA A 65 -14.08 -2.67 -19.12
C ALA A 65 -13.52 -3.42 -20.34
N ARG A 66 -12.49 -2.89 -21.00
CA ARG A 66 -11.79 -3.59 -22.09
C ARG A 66 -11.17 -4.93 -21.64
N ILE A 67 -10.80 -5.05 -20.37
CA ILE A 67 -10.22 -6.30 -19.83
C ILE A 67 -11.32 -7.37 -19.75
N PHE A 68 -12.46 -7.02 -19.14
CA PHE A 68 -13.61 -7.91 -18.99
C PHE A 68 -14.26 -8.31 -20.33
N LYS A 69 -14.14 -7.48 -21.37
CA LYS A 69 -14.56 -7.83 -22.74
C LYS A 69 -13.64 -8.85 -23.42
N LYS A 70 -12.39 -9.00 -22.96
CA LYS A 70 -11.34 -9.82 -23.58
C LYS A 70 -11.09 -11.13 -22.83
N GLU A 71 -11.31 -11.14 -21.52
CA GLU A 71 -10.92 -12.24 -20.65
C GLU A 71 -12.16 -12.93 -20.05
N ASP A 72 -12.16 -14.26 -20.10
CA ASP A 72 -13.24 -15.09 -19.55
C ASP A 72 -13.07 -15.34 -18.03
N GLU A 73 -11.84 -15.28 -17.52
CA GLU A 73 -11.51 -15.52 -16.10
C GLU A 73 -10.43 -14.54 -15.62
N ILE A 74 -10.73 -13.85 -14.52
CA ILE A 74 -9.88 -12.85 -13.89
C ILE A 74 -9.67 -13.19 -12.41
N ARG A 75 -8.41 -13.20 -11.97
CA ARG A 75 -8.03 -13.22 -10.55
C ARG A 75 -7.33 -11.95 -10.13
N MET A 76 -7.65 -11.44 -8.95
CA MET A 76 -6.91 -10.31 -8.39
C MET A 76 -6.88 -10.38 -6.86
N TYR A 77 -5.91 -9.72 -6.24
CA TYR A 77 -6.02 -9.49 -4.80
C TYR A 77 -7.22 -8.60 -4.52
N ASP A 78 -7.90 -8.84 -3.39
CA ASP A 78 -8.98 -7.98 -2.91
C ASP A 78 -8.49 -6.52 -2.87
N PRO A 79 -9.18 -5.57 -3.54
CA PRO A 79 -8.76 -4.17 -3.59
C PRO A 79 -8.85 -3.47 -2.22
N VAL A 80 -9.63 -4.03 -1.28
CA VAL A 80 -9.88 -3.49 0.05
C VAL A 80 -10.46 -2.06 0.01
N ASP A 81 -11.15 -1.74 -1.09
CA ASP A 81 -11.92 -0.52 -1.30
C ASP A 81 -13.28 -0.92 -1.90
N HIS A 82 -14.36 -0.60 -1.18
CA HIS A 82 -15.72 -0.99 -1.58
C HIS A 82 -16.13 -0.42 -2.95
N LYS A 83 -15.69 0.78 -3.33
CA LYS A 83 -16.06 1.35 -4.63
C LYS A 83 -15.37 0.60 -5.76
N VAL A 84 -14.08 0.32 -5.61
CA VAL A 84 -13.31 -0.45 -6.60
C VAL A 84 -13.88 -1.86 -6.71
N ARG A 85 -14.12 -2.52 -5.57
CA ARG A 85 -14.69 -3.87 -5.54
C ARG A 85 -16.04 -3.94 -6.26
N ASN A 86 -16.98 -3.07 -5.90
CA ASN A 86 -18.31 -3.04 -6.53
C ASN A 86 -18.23 -2.76 -8.04
N GLN A 87 -17.31 -1.89 -8.48
CA GLN A 87 -17.10 -1.61 -9.90
C GLN A 87 -16.59 -2.86 -10.64
N ILE A 88 -15.58 -3.54 -10.09
CA ILE A 88 -14.99 -4.74 -10.67
C ILE A 88 -16.00 -5.89 -10.73
N GLU A 89 -16.75 -6.13 -9.65
CA GLU A 89 -17.81 -7.14 -9.60
C GLU A 89 -18.91 -6.83 -10.63
N GLY A 90 -19.35 -5.57 -10.73
CA GLY A 90 -20.35 -5.16 -11.72
C GLY A 90 -19.87 -5.27 -13.17
N LEU A 91 -18.56 -5.08 -13.43
CA LEU A 91 -17.98 -5.30 -14.75
C LEU A 91 -17.91 -6.79 -15.10
N ALA A 92 -17.52 -7.63 -14.14
CA ALA A 92 -17.50 -9.07 -14.32
C ALA A 92 -18.90 -9.62 -14.61
N GLU A 93 -19.90 -9.24 -13.81
CA GLU A 93 -21.30 -9.63 -14.03
C GLU A 93 -21.82 -9.18 -15.40
N LYS A 94 -21.53 -7.93 -15.79
CA LYS A 94 -21.97 -7.38 -17.08
C LYS A 94 -21.39 -8.11 -18.29
N HIS A 95 -20.19 -8.65 -18.15
CA HIS A 95 -19.43 -9.27 -19.25
C HIS A 95 -19.36 -10.80 -19.16
N ASP A 96 -20.05 -11.41 -18.19
CA ASP A 96 -20.04 -12.86 -17.94
C ASP A 96 -18.60 -13.39 -17.71
N THR A 97 -17.77 -12.59 -17.04
CA THR A 97 -16.39 -12.93 -16.69
C THR A 97 -16.35 -13.60 -15.31
N GLU A 98 -15.71 -14.77 -15.21
CA GLU A 98 -15.43 -15.39 -13.91
C GLU A 98 -14.43 -14.54 -13.13
N LEU A 99 -14.78 -14.17 -11.89
CA LEU A 99 -13.98 -13.28 -11.05
C LEU A 99 -13.69 -13.91 -9.71
N GLU A 100 -12.41 -14.03 -9.36
CA GLU A 100 -11.94 -14.47 -8.06
C GLU A 100 -11.12 -13.38 -7.35
N PHE A 101 -11.52 -13.06 -6.12
CA PHE A 101 -10.71 -12.24 -5.22
C PHE A 101 -9.85 -13.12 -4.32
N LEU A 102 -8.53 -12.96 -4.42
CA LEU A 102 -7.55 -13.55 -3.52
C LEU A 102 -7.35 -12.67 -2.29
N LYS A 103 -6.93 -13.30 -1.18
CA LYS A 103 -6.61 -12.57 0.06
C LYS A 103 -5.50 -11.56 -0.18
N ASN A 104 -5.73 -10.31 0.22
CA ASN A 104 -4.75 -9.23 0.06
C ASN A 104 -3.55 -9.45 1.01
N PRO A 105 -2.31 -9.59 0.49
CA PRO A 105 -1.13 -9.86 1.31
C PRO A 105 -0.64 -8.65 2.13
N GLY A 106 -1.22 -7.46 1.90
CA GLY A 106 -0.92 -6.24 2.66
C GLY A 106 -1.48 -6.22 4.09
N PHE A 107 -2.30 -7.21 4.46
CA PHE A 107 -2.90 -7.30 5.80
C PHE A 107 -2.51 -8.59 6.49
N MET A 108 -2.11 -8.49 7.76
CA MET A 108 -1.83 -9.67 8.58
C MET A 108 -3.11 -10.41 9.00
N ALA A 109 -4.14 -9.65 9.39
CA ALA A 109 -5.46 -10.20 9.72
C ALA A 109 -6.32 -10.31 8.47
N SER A 110 -6.93 -11.48 8.26
CA SER A 110 -7.94 -11.63 7.22
C SER A 110 -9.29 -11.08 7.67
N MET A 111 -10.18 -10.81 6.71
CA MET A 111 -11.54 -10.35 6.99
C MET A 111 -12.33 -11.38 7.80
N GLU A 112 -12.16 -12.68 7.52
CA GLU A 112 -12.84 -13.75 8.26
C GLU A 112 -12.39 -13.79 9.72
N PHE A 113 -11.10 -13.59 9.98
CA PHE A 113 -10.59 -13.51 11.34
C PHE A 113 -11.16 -12.30 12.08
N ASN A 114 -11.25 -11.14 11.42
CA ASN A 114 -11.83 -9.95 12.02
C ASN A 114 -13.31 -10.15 12.35
N GLU A 115 -14.07 -10.75 11.43
CA GLU A 115 -15.48 -11.07 11.64
C GLU A 115 -15.66 -11.99 12.85
N GLU A 116 -14.91 -13.08 12.92
CA GLU A 116 -14.95 -14.02 14.05
C GLU A 116 -14.56 -13.33 15.37
N TYR A 117 -13.48 -12.55 15.39
CA TYR A 117 -13.01 -11.88 16.60
C TYR A 117 -14.03 -10.87 17.12
N PHE A 118 -14.60 -10.03 16.26
CA PHE A 118 -15.52 -8.96 16.66
C PHE A 118 -16.97 -9.44 16.89
N GLN A 119 -17.30 -10.71 16.64
CA GLN A 119 -18.58 -11.29 17.08
C GLN A 119 -18.73 -11.30 18.61
N SER A 120 -17.62 -11.44 19.35
CA SER A 120 -17.64 -11.53 20.81
C SER A 120 -16.78 -10.49 21.52
N HIS A 121 -16.17 -9.55 20.79
CA HIS A 121 -15.30 -8.52 21.35
C HIS A 121 -15.74 -7.13 20.88
N GLU A 122 -15.69 -6.16 21.77
CA GLU A 122 -15.91 -4.75 21.40
C GLU A 122 -14.79 -4.23 20.49
N TYR A 123 -15.13 -3.22 19.68
CA TYR A 123 -14.18 -2.49 18.87
C TYR A 123 -13.26 -1.62 19.74
N PHE A 124 -12.26 -2.26 20.34
CA PHE A 124 -11.28 -1.61 21.19
C PHE A 124 -9.85 -1.99 20.78
N GLN A 125 -9.11 -1.00 20.27
CA GLN A 125 -7.81 -1.21 19.64
C GLN A 125 -6.79 -1.91 20.54
N LEU A 126 -6.75 -1.60 21.84
CA LEU A 126 -5.79 -2.22 22.75
C LEU A 126 -6.04 -3.72 22.92
N ASN A 127 -7.30 -4.16 22.97
CA ASN A 127 -7.63 -5.59 23.08
C ASN A 127 -7.30 -6.32 21.78
N TYR A 128 -7.67 -5.73 20.66
CA TYR A 128 -7.34 -6.27 19.34
C TYR A 128 -5.81 -6.37 19.15
N TYR A 129 -5.05 -5.31 19.45
CA TYR A 129 -3.59 -5.31 19.40
C TYR A 129 -2.94 -6.42 20.24
N LYS A 130 -3.43 -6.65 21.47
CA LYS A 130 -2.96 -7.76 22.33
C LYS A 130 -3.21 -9.11 21.66
N GLN A 131 -4.40 -9.30 21.08
CA GLN A 131 -4.74 -10.53 20.36
C GLN A 131 -3.83 -10.73 19.14
N MET A 132 -3.56 -9.66 18.39
CA MET A 132 -2.68 -9.71 17.22
C MET A 132 -1.23 -10.05 17.58
N ARG A 133 -0.69 -9.47 18.66
CA ARG A 133 0.64 -9.84 19.17
C ARG A 133 0.73 -11.31 19.53
N LYS A 134 -0.27 -11.85 20.23
CA LYS A 134 -0.33 -13.27 20.58
C LYS A 134 -0.43 -14.16 19.34
N LYS A 135 -1.33 -13.82 18.41
CA LYS A 135 -1.55 -14.57 17.17
C LYS A 135 -0.28 -14.69 16.33
N PHE A 136 0.53 -13.63 16.28
CA PHE A 136 1.73 -13.56 15.45
C PHE A 136 3.05 -13.70 16.22
N ASN A 137 2.99 -14.02 17.50
CA ASN A 137 4.16 -14.15 18.37
C ASN A 137 5.12 -12.95 18.30
N VAL A 138 4.56 -11.72 18.33
CA VAL A 138 5.35 -10.49 18.25
C VAL A 138 5.60 -9.95 19.66
N LEU A 139 6.85 -10.08 20.12
CA LEU A 139 7.28 -9.68 21.47
C LEU A 139 6.47 -10.38 22.58
N VAL A 140 6.10 -11.64 22.40
CA VAL A 140 5.32 -12.41 23.38
C VAL A 140 6.21 -13.52 23.91
N ASP A 141 6.24 -13.69 25.23
CA ASP A 141 7.02 -14.76 25.86
C ASP A 141 6.34 -16.13 25.71
N GLU A 142 7.04 -17.18 26.13
CA GLU A 142 6.57 -18.58 26.05
C GLU A 142 5.26 -18.82 26.84
N GLU A 143 4.93 -17.97 27.82
CA GLU A 143 3.70 -18.05 28.60
C GLU A 143 2.53 -17.24 27.99
N GLY A 144 2.74 -16.61 26.83
CA GLY A 144 1.73 -15.78 26.18
C GLY A 144 1.55 -14.40 26.82
N LYS A 145 2.51 -13.95 27.65
CA LYS A 145 2.56 -12.63 28.28
C LYS A 145 3.43 -11.68 27.44
N PRO A 146 3.29 -10.36 27.60
CA PRO A 146 4.09 -9.43 26.81
C PRO A 146 5.53 -9.42 27.32
N GLU A 147 6.49 -9.53 26.40
CA GLU A 147 7.88 -9.23 26.71
C GLU A 147 7.99 -7.79 27.27
N GLY A 148 8.84 -7.60 28.27
CA GLY A 148 8.95 -6.34 29.02
C GLY A 148 7.82 -6.09 30.03
N GLY A 149 6.90 -7.04 30.23
CA GLY A 149 5.91 -7.02 31.31
C GLY A 149 4.70 -6.11 31.10
N LYS A 150 4.67 -5.30 30.04
CA LYS A 150 3.54 -4.44 29.69
C LYS A 150 3.14 -4.64 28.22
N TRP A 151 1.84 -4.60 27.96
CA TRP A 151 1.33 -4.64 26.58
C TRP A 151 1.57 -3.33 25.82
N SER A 152 1.68 -2.20 26.51
CA SER A 152 1.91 -0.90 25.90
C SER A 152 2.85 -0.04 26.75
N PHE A 153 3.72 0.69 26.07
CA PHE A 153 4.61 1.72 26.60
C PHE A 153 4.26 3.11 26.05
N ASP A 154 3.09 3.29 25.43
CA ASP A 154 2.62 4.56 24.84
C ASP A 154 2.75 5.79 25.78
N PRO A 155 2.46 5.70 27.10
CA PRO A 155 2.67 6.84 27.99
C PRO A 155 4.13 7.32 28.09
N GLU A 156 5.10 6.48 27.73
CA GLU A 156 6.54 6.77 27.78
C GLU A 156 7.02 7.45 26.47
N ASN A 157 6.22 7.43 25.40
CA ASN A 157 6.56 7.91 24.05
C ASN A 157 6.28 9.41 23.82
N ARG A 158 6.58 10.26 24.81
CA ARG A 158 6.13 11.67 24.83
C ARG A 158 7.25 12.67 25.15
N LYS A 159 8.51 12.30 24.91
CA LYS A 159 9.62 13.23 25.19
C LYS A 159 9.65 14.32 24.14
N LYS A 160 9.89 15.56 24.58
CA LYS A 160 10.12 16.67 23.65
C LYS A 160 11.47 16.46 22.94
N MET A 161 11.48 16.52 21.60
CA MET A 161 12.72 16.50 20.84
C MET A 161 13.56 17.76 21.16
N PRO A 162 14.84 17.61 21.57
CA PRO A 162 15.73 18.74 21.77
C PRO A 162 15.91 19.57 20.49
N GLU A 163 16.01 20.90 20.63
CA GLU A 163 16.12 21.80 19.48
C GLU A 163 17.46 21.66 18.76
N ASP A 164 18.51 21.29 19.50
CA ASP A 164 19.89 21.09 19.04
C ASP A 164 20.19 19.64 18.64
N MET A 165 19.19 18.75 18.64
CA MET A 165 19.38 17.36 18.22
C MET A 165 19.71 17.29 16.73
N GLU A 166 20.85 16.68 16.41
CA GLU A 166 21.16 16.25 15.05
C GLU A 166 20.14 15.21 14.58
N LYS A 167 19.46 15.51 13.48
CA LYS A 167 18.46 14.64 12.88
C LYS A 167 19.12 13.84 11.77
N PRO A 168 18.87 12.52 11.68
CA PRO A 168 19.37 11.75 10.56
C PRO A 168 18.84 12.31 9.23
N GLU A 169 19.70 12.35 8.22
CA GLU A 169 19.32 12.78 6.87
C GLU A 169 18.21 11.90 6.32
N ILE A 170 17.29 12.49 5.55
CA ILE A 170 16.19 11.75 4.93
C ILE A 170 16.71 11.19 3.60
N PRO A 171 16.69 9.86 3.39
CA PRO A 171 17.06 9.26 2.12
C PRO A 171 16.31 9.90 0.96
N GLN A 172 17.03 10.15 -0.14
CA GLN A 172 16.48 10.76 -1.36
C GLN A 172 16.48 9.71 -2.47
N PHE A 173 15.34 9.53 -3.12
CA PHE A 173 15.20 8.59 -4.23
C PHE A 173 14.85 9.34 -5.51
N SER A 174 15.65 9.12 -6.55
CA SER A 174 15.41 9.63 -7.89
C SER A 174 15.60 8.51 -8.91
N SER A 175 14.87 8.60 -10.03
CA SER A 175 14.98 7.67 -11.16
C SER A 175 14.35 8.28 -12.39
N GLU A 176 14.57 7.68 -13.57
CA GLU A 176 13.90 8.08 -14.80
C GLU A 176 12.37 7.97 -14.69
N ASN A 177 11.87 6.97 -13.95
CA ASN A 177 10.44 6.79 -13.68
C ASN A 177 9.87 7.95 -12.83
N VAL A 178 10.64 8.51 -11.89
CA VAL A 178 10.22 9.69 -11.13
C VAL A 178 10.14 10.93 -12.02
N GLU A 179 11.10 11.11 -12.92
CA GLU A 179 11.11 12.26 -13.84
C GLU A 179 10.04 12.18 -14.93
N GLU A 180 9.73 10.97 -15.44
CA GLU A 180 8.54 10.75 -16.28
C GLU A 180 7.26 11.08 -15.52
N ALA A 181 7.09 10.53 -14.32
CA ALA A 181 5.90 10.74 -13.51
C ALA A 181 5.71 12.21 -13.14
N ARG A 182 6.80 12.95 -12.91
CA ARG A 182 6.76 14.41 -12.66
C ARG A 182 6.13 15.15 -13.84
N LYS A 183 6.61 14.90 -15.05
CA LYS A 183 6.08 15.51 -16.29
C LYS A 183 4.63 15.10 -16.53
N TYR A 184 4.34 13.81 -16.36
CA TYR A 184 2.99 13.28 -16.47
C TYR A 184 2.01 13.98 -15.54
N VAL A 185 2.38 14.16 -14.26
CA VAL A 185 1.54 14.83 -13.27
C VAL A 185 1.45 16.33 -13.50
N GLU A 186 2.52 16.94 -14.03
CA GLU A 186 2.51 18.34 -14.42
C GLU A 186 1.45 18.63 -15.48
N GLU A 187 1.40 17.80 -16.51
CA GLU A 187 0.51 17.92 -17.67
C GLU A 187 -0.95 17.53 -17.35
N ASN A 188 -1.15 16.40 -16.66
CA ASN A 188 -2.49 15.82 -16.46
C ASN A 188 -3.23 16.34 -15.22
N PHE A 189 -2.48 16.79 -14.21
CA PHE A 189 -3.05 17.25 -12.94
C PHE A 189 -2.54 18.65 -12.54
N PRO A 190 -2.67 19.68 -13.41
CA PRO A 190 -2.18 21.04 -13.15
C PRO A 190 -2.82 21.70 -11.92
N GLU A 191 -4.10 21.43 -11.69
CA GLU A 191 -4.92 22.07 -10.65
C GLU A 191 -4.96 21.30 -9.32
N ASN A 192 -4.14 20.25 -9.19
CA ASN A 192 -4.02 19.46 -7.96
C ASN A 192 -3.04 20.12 -6.97
N PRO A 193 -3.27 20.00 -5.64
CA PRO A 193 -2.43 20.67 -4.66
C PRO A 193 -1.03 20.06 -4.58
N GLY A 194 -0.08 20.87 -4.11
CA GLY A 194 1.27 20.42 -3.79
C GLY A 194 2.31 20.70 -4.87
N LYS A 195 3.56 20.76 -4.44
CA LYS A 195 4.74 20.96 -5.28
C LYS A 195 5.22 19.66 -5.91
N LEU A 196 5.87 19.76 -7.07
CA LEU A 196 6.48 18.62 -7.75
C LEU A 196 7.90 18.36 -7.25
N GLU A 197 8.60 19.42 -6.79
CA GLU A 197 9.97 19.42 -6.29
C GLU A 197 10.10 18.65 -4.96
N ASP A 198 11.33 18.30 -4.59
CA ASP A 198 11.65 17.62 -3.32
C ASP A 198 10.86 16.31 -3.12
N PHE A 199 10.79 15.49 -4.18
CA PHE A 199 10.23 14.14 -4.10
C PHE A 199 11.30 13.20 -3.54
N PHE A 200 10.98 12.48 -2.47
CA PHE A 200 11.94 11.65 -1.73
C PHE A 200 11.38 10.26 -1.38
N TRP A 201 10.26 9.83 -1.95
CA TRP A 201 9.71 8.50 -1.65
C TRP A 201 10.33 7.42 -2.53
N PRO A 202 10.56 6.21 -1.99
CA PRO A 202 11.00 5.08 -2.78
C PRO A 202 9.92 4.68 -3.79
N VAL A 203 10.32 4.36 -5.02
CA VAL A 203 9.42 3.92 -6.10
C VAL A 203 9.65 2.47 -6.54
N THR A 204 10.72 1.83 -6.04
CA THR A 204 10.98 0.40 -6.24
C THR A 204 10.98 -0.36 -4.91
N ARG A 205 10.86 -1.69 -4.98
CA ARG A 205 10.98 -2.55 -3.80
C ARG A 205 12.34 -2.41 -3.12
N GLU A 206 13.41 -2.35 -3.91
CA GLU A 206 14.77 -2.19 -3.41
C GLU A 206 14.92 -0.89 -2.62
N GLN A 207 14.45 0.24 -3.18
CA GLN A 207 14.47 1.53 -2.50
C GLN A 207 13.60 1.53 -1.22
N ALA A 208 12.47 0.82 -1.22
CA ALA A 208 11.63 0.69 -0.03
C ALA A 208 12.34 -0.10 1.09
N LEU A 209 13.12 -1.13 0.74
CA LEU A 209 13.94 -1.88 1.69
C LEU A 209 15.13 -1.05 2.18
N GLU A 210 15.76 -0.26 1.32
CA GLU A 210 16.79 0.72 1.71
C GLU A 210 16.23 1.72 2.73
N ASN A 211 15.04 2.27 2.47
CA ASN A 211 14.38 3.20 3.39
C ASN A 211 14.01 2.55 4.74
N LEU A 212 13.60 1.27 4.72
CA LEU A 212 13.38 0.51 5.96
C LEU A 212 14.68 0.33 6.74
N ASN A 213 15.77 -0.05 6.09
CA ASN A 213 17.06 -0.25 6.76
C ASN A 213 17.57 1.07 7.37
N ASP A 214 17.46 2.19 6.65
CA ASP A 214 17.79 3.51 7.20
C ASP A 214 16.94 3.84 8.45
N PHE A 215 15.64 3.51 8.45
CA PHE A 215 14.83 3.68 9.66
C PHE A 215 15.33 2.81 10.82
N LEU A 216 15.63 1.53 10.56
CA LEU A 216 16.09 0.59 11.59
C LEU A 216 17.43 1.02 12.20
N GLU A 217 18.35 1.52 11.37
CA GLU A 217 19.69 1.94 11.80
C GLU A 217 19.68 3.31 12.48
N ASN A 218 18.97 4.29 11.92
CA ASN A 218 19.14 5.68 12.31
C ASN A 218 18.00 6.25 13.16
N ARG A 219 16.83 5.59 13.20
CA ARG A 219 15.61 6.17 13.81
C ARG A 219 14.92 5.27 14.83
N LEU A 220 15.00 3.95 14.69
CA LEU A 220 14.25 3.01 15.54
C LEU A 220 14.56 3.20 17.04
N GLU A 221 15.83 3.39 17.40
CA GLU A 221 16.25 3.56 18.81
C GLU A 221 15.52 4.71 19.51
N LYS A 222 15.30 5.82 18.79
CA LYS A 222 14.68 7.05 19.32
C LYS A 222 13.22 7.22 18.88
N PHE A 223 12.64 6.23 18.21
CA PHE A 223 11.29 6.31 17.65
C PHE A 223 10.25 6.57 18.75
N GLY A 224 10.29 5.79 19.83
CA GLY A 224 9.37 5.97 20.96
C GLY A 224 9.53 7.33 21.63
N ASP A 225 10.77 7.73 21.91
CA ASP A 225 11.07 8.99 22.59
C ASP A 225 10.42 10.21 21.92
N TYR A 226 10.46 10.28 20.58
CA TYR A 226 10.03 11.46 19.80
C TYR A 226 8.87 11.15 18.85
N GLN A 227 7.95 10.28 19.25
CA GLN A 227 6.81 9.86 18.43
C GLN A 227 5.73 10.94 18.28
N ASP A 228 5.42 11.66 19.38
CA ASP A 228 4.43 12.76 19.47
C ASP A 228 4.96 14.07 18.86
#